data_AF-A0A7V3XDV9-F1
#
_entry.id   AF-A0A7V3XDV9-F1
#
_cell.length_a   1.000
_cell.length_b   1.000
_cell.length_c   1.000
_cell.angle_alpha   90.00
_cell.angle_beta   90.00
_cell.angle_gamma   90.00
#
_symmetry.space_group_name_H-M   'P 1'
#
loop_
_entity.id
_entity.type
_entity.pdbx_description
1 polymer ?
#
loop_
_entity_poly.entity_id
_entity_poly.type
_entity_poly.pdbx_seq_one_letter_code
_entity_poly.pdbx_strand_id
1 'polypeptide(L)'
;MNFSELELVKEVSIRSARRAGEMLLSRWSQVRVIKEKGSEDVCTNLDLEVEDFLIRAIKSEPLFREHGIDSEERGYEPGSSEYTWILDPIDGSKHYVRGIPMFSISIALKRGDETLFGLNFNPATQELFYAVKGRGAYLSDGKQEPAGAQSPVSRCTQRLKVSERTRLEDSFVYAELLKSTLPEAIFLQSHRQLGALFRRCARVRAFGSGSLGLCYVAKGAFEAYVDLCGTTKTYDVAAGCLMVEEAGGQITELRESSFPGYKWLMASNKKVHPQLLEALKGS
;
A
#
# COMPACT_ATOMS: atom_id res chain seq x y z
N MET A 1 -20.52 8.56 -3.33
CA MET A 1 -20.12 8.80 -4.74
C MET A 1 -20.84 7.87 -5.69
N ASN A 2 -21.23 8.36 -6.85
CA ASN A 2 -21.75 7.58 -7.98
C ASN A 2 -20.61 7.05 -8.88
N PHE A 3 -20.95 6.30 -9.94
CA PHE A 3 -19.96 5.70 -10.83
C PHE A 3 -19.09 6.73 -11.57
N SER A 4 -19.67 7.79 -12.12
CA SER A 4 -18.92 8.84 -12.83
C SER A 4 -17.94 9.58 -11.92
N GLU A 5 -18.30 9.79 -10.65
CA GLU A 5 -17.42 10.41 -9.66
C GLU A 5 -16.23 9.50 -9.32
N LEU A 6 -16.43 8.19 -9.20
CA LEU A 6 -15.35 7.22 -8.99
C LEU A 6 -14.43 7.07 -10.21
N GLU A 7 -14.97 7.22 -11.42
CA GLU A 7 -14.14 7.27 -12.63
C GLU A 7 -13.25 8.51 -12.66
N LEU A 8 -13.76 9.67 -12.23
CA LEU A 8 -12.95 10.88 -12.08
C LEU A 8 -11.87 10.70 -10.99
N VAL A 9 -12.21 10.08 -9.85
CA VAL A 9 -11.24 9.73 -8.79
C VAL A 9 -10.10 8.89 -9.37
N LYS A 10 -10.44 7.86 -10.16
CA LYS A 10 -9.45 6.99 -10.82
C LYS A 10 -8.57 7.78 -11.80
N GLU A 11 -9.17 8.58 -12.68
CA GLU A 11 -8.45 9.37 -13.67
C GLU A 11 -7.44 10.33 -13.02
N VAL A 12 -7.90 11.10 -12.03
CA VAL A 12 -7.08 12.08 -11.30
C VAL A 12 -5.97 11.38 -10.53
N SER A 13 -6.25 10.24 -9.90
CA SER A 13 -5.24 9.47 -9.18
C SER A 13 -4.18 8.90 -10.10
N ILE A 14 -4.55 8.30 -11.23
CA ILE A 14 -3.61 7.73 -12.21
C ILE A 14 -2.73 8.83 -12.82
N ARG A 15 -3.34 9.94 -13.26
CA ARG A 15 -2.63 11.08 -13.84
C ARG A 15 -1.61 11.66 -12.85
N SER A 16 -2.05 11.86 -11.60
CA SER A 16 -1.21 12.42 -10.54
C SER A 16 -0.09 11.47 -10.14
N ALA A 17 -0.38 10.18 -9.90
CA ALA A 17 0.62 9.18 -9.55
C ALA A 17 1.68 9.02 -10.63
N ARG A 18 1.30 9.02 -11.92
CA ARG A 18 2.27 8.97 -13.04
C ARG A 18 3.23 10.16 -13.01
N ARG A 19 2.68 11.37 -12.87
CA ARG A 19 3.50 12.59 -12.83
C ARG A 19 4.39 12.64 -11.59
N ALA A 20 3.89 12.22 -10.44
CA ALA A 20 4.69 12.05 -9.22
C ALA A 20 5.81 10.99 -9.42
N GLY A 21 5.52 9.89 -10.11
CA GLY A 21 6.53 8.88 -10.45
C GLY A 21 7.66 9.43 -11.33
N GLU A 22 7.34 10.26 -12.33
CA GLU A 22 8.34 10.97 -13.13
C GLU A 22 9.19 11.92 -12.27
N MET A 23 8.55 12.62 -11.33
CA MET A 23 9.23 13.51 -10.37
C MET A 23 10.22 12.75 -9.48
N LEU A 24 9.88 11.52 -9.07
CA LEU A 24 10.76 10.65 -8.30
C LEU A 24 11.91 10.11 -9.17
N LEU A 25 11.60 9.47 -10.30
CA LEU A 25 12.62 8.85 -11.16
C LEU A 25 13.65 9.84 -11.70
N SER A 26 13.22 11.03 -12.11
CA SER A 26 14.13 12.07 -12.64
C SER A 26 15.14 12.58 -11.62
N ARG A 27 14.87 12.37 -10.33
CA ARG A 27 15.68 12.87 -9.21
C ARG A 27 16.19 11.76 -8.30
N TRP A 28 16.04 10.50 -8.71
CA TRP A 28 16.40 9.35 -7.88
C TRP A 28 17.89 9.31 -7.54
N SER A 29 18.77 9.70 -8.47
CA SER A 29 20.21 9.84 -8.24
C SER A 29 20.61 11.09 -7.45
N GLN A 30 19.68 12.01 -7.19
CA GLN A 30 19.91 13.32 -6.56
C GLN A 30 19.25 13.43 -5.18
N VAL A 31 18.77 12.31 -4.62
CA VAL A 31 18.04 12.28 -3.36
C VAL A 31 18.85 12.90 -2.23
N ARG A 32 18.21 13.83 -1.51
CA ARG A 32 18.73 14.40 -0.27
C ARG A 32 17.83 13.98 0.88
N VAL A 33 18.41 13.34 1.88
CA VAL A 33 17.72 13.09 3.15
C VAL A 33 17.63 14.42 3.88
N ILE A 34 16.41 14.87 4.20
CA ILE A 34 16.17 16.14 4.89
C ILE A 34 15.86 15.96 6.37
N LYS A 35 15.38 14.76 6.76
CA LYS A 35 15.00 14.47 8.13
C LYS A 35 15.09 12.98 8.41
N GLU A 36 15.73 12.64 9.53
CA GLU A 36 15.61 11.32 10.16
C GLU A 36 14.42 11.37 11.13
N LYS A 37 13.34 10.64 10.83
CA LYS A 37 12.14 10.51 11.66
C LYS A 37 12.39 9.45 12.75
N GLY A 38 13.34 9.71 13.65
CA GLY A 38 13.82 8.73 14.62
C GLY A 38 14.96 7.87 14.06
N SER A 39 15.39 6.85 14.80
CA SER A 39 16.63 6.10 14.50
C SER A 39 16.56 5.22 13.24
N GLU A 40 15.39 5.07 12.62
CA GLU A 40 15.24 4.18 11.47
C GLU A 40 14.47 4.78 10.28
N ASP A 41 13.58 5.75 10.47
CA ASP A 41 12.72 6.26 9.39
C ASP A 41 13.33 7.51 8.74
N VAL A 42 13.17 7.62 7.42
CA VAL A 42 13.80 8.69 6.61
C VAL A 42 12.74 9.45 5.85
N CYS A 43 12.89 10.77 5.80
CA CYS A 43 12.10 11.65 4.97
C CYS A 43 13.05 12.46 4.08
N THR A 44 12.75 12.51 2.79
CA THR A 44 13.51 13.23 1.76
C THR A 44 12.77 14.50 1.36
N ASN A 45 13.46 15.43 0.70
CA ASN A 45 12.79 16.60 0.13
C ASN A 45 11.71 16.21 -0.89
N LEU A 46 11.87 15.03 -1.51
CA LEU A 46 10.93 14.55 -2.51
C LEU A 46 9.64 14.01 -1.90
N ASP A 47 9.64 13.49 -0.67
CA ASP A 47 8.41 13.09 0.02
C ASP A 47 7.46 14.30 0.14
N LEU A 48 7.97 15.43 0.66
CA LEU A 48 7.20 16.68 0.78
C LEU A 48 6.78 17.28 -0.56
N GLU A 49 7.68 17.31 -1.54
CA GLU A 49 7.39 17.88 -2.86
C GLU A 49 6.35 17.07 -3.64
N VAL A 50 6.42 15.73 -3.55
CA VAL A 50 5.44 14.83 -4.19
C VAL A 50 4.11 14.92 -3.45
N GLU A 51 4.11 14.94 -2.12
CA GLU A 51 2.89 15.10 -1.33
C GLU A 51 2.17 16.41 -1.68
N ASP A 52 2.89 17.54 -1.71
CA ASP A 52 2.34 18.84 -2.13
C ASP A 52 1.78 18.81 -3.55
N PHE A 53 2.43 18.09 -4.46
CA PHE A 53 1.94 17.91 -5.81
C PHE A 53 0.63 17.12 -5.84
N LEU A 54 0.57 15.98 -5.14
CA LEU A 54 -0.63 15.12 -5.08
C LEU A 54 -1.81 15.87 -4.46
N ILE A 55 -1.60 16.55 -3.32
CA ILE A 55 -2.64 17.32 -2.64
C ILE A 55 -3.18 18.42 -3.57
N ARG A 56 -2.30 19.19 -4.24
CA ARG A 56 -2.73 20.23 -5.17
C ARG A 56 -3.52 19.67 -6.35
N ALA A 57 -3.07 18.55 -6.93
CA ALA A 57 -3.75 17.90 -8.05
C ALA A 57 -5.15 17.39 -7.66
N ILE A 58 -5.31 16.90 -6.43
CA ILE A 58 -6.61 16.51 -5.87
C ILE A 58 -7.48 17.76 -5.65
N LYS A 59 -6.97 18.76 -4.92
CA LYS A 59 -7.71 19.97 -4.52
C LYS A 59 -8.07 20.90 -5.69
N SER A 60 -7.39 20.79 -6.83
CA SER A 60 -7.74 21.53 -8.04
C SER A 60 -9.06 21.08 -8.66
N GLU A 61 -9.46 19.82 -8.42
CA GLU A 61 -10.70 19.28 -8.95
C GLU A 61 -11.89 19.78 -8.09
N PRO A 62 -12.91 20.44 -8.70
CA PRO A 62 -14.01 21.04 -7.94
C PRO A 62 -14.75 20.05 -7.02
N LEU A 63 -14.88 18.80 -7.46
CA LEU A 63 -15.56 17.73 -6.69
C LEU A 63 -14.81 17.38 -5.40
N PHE A 64 -13.48 17.53 -5.37
CA PHE A 64 -12.64 17.04 -4.28
C PHE A 64 -12.16 18.16 -3.34
N ARG A 65 -12.48 19.42 -3.66
CA ARG A 65 -12.02 20.60 -2.92
C ARG A 65 -12.29 20.51 -1.41
N GLU A 66 -13.48 20.04 -1.08
CA GLU A 66 -13.99 19.93 0.30
C GLU A 66 -13.64 18.61 1.01
N HIS A 67 -12.91 17.70 0.35
CA HIS A 67 -12.46 16.45 0.97
C HIS A 67 -11.35 16.68 1.99
N GLY A 68 -11.29 15.85 3.02
CA GLY A 68 -10.14 15.81 3.92
C GLY A 68 -8.91 15.19 3.24
N ILE A 69 -7.74 15.43 3.81
CA ILE A 69 -6.48 14.80 3.44
C ILE A 69 -5.89 14.15 4.70
N ASP A 70 -5.40 12.93 4.61
CA ASP A 70 -4.59 12.27 5.63
C ASP A 70 -3.33 11.74 4.95
N SER A 71 -2.19 12.38 5.18
CA SER A 71 -0.95 12.02 4.49
C SER A 71 0.20 11.79 5.46
N GLU A 72 1.17 10.98 5.05
CA GLU A 72 2.28 10.58 5.93
C GLU A 72 3.06 11.77 6.52
N GLU A 73 3.34 12.81 5.72
CA GLU A 73 4.24 13.89 6.13
C GLU A 73 3.52 15.06 6.81
N ARG A 74 2.27 15.35 6.40
CA ARG A 74 1.46 16.45 6.93
C ARG A 74 0.43 16.03 7.97
N GLY A 75 0.11 14.74 8.03
CA GLY A 75 -0.94 14.21 8.88
C GLY A 75 -2.34 14.56 8.37
N TYR A 76 -3.29 14.59 9.30
CA TYR A 76 -4.70 14.79 8.98
C TYR A 76 -5.08 16.27 8.88
N GLU A 77 -5.52 16.67 7.69
CA GLU A 77 -6.18 17.93 7.40
C GLU A 77 -7.69 17.70 7.20
N PRO A 78 -8.55 18.21 8.08
CA PRO A 78 -9.99 17.98 7.98
C PRO A 78 -10.59 18.66 6.75
N GLY A 79 -11.54 17.98 6.12
CA GLY A 79 -12.43 18.54 5.10
C GLY A 79 -13.82 18.87 5.64
N SER A 80 -14.68 19.44 4.81
CA SER A 80 -16.10 19.68 5.13
C SER A 80 -17.04 18.59 4.60
N SER A 81 -16.52 17.63 3.81
CA SER A 81 -17.26 16.46 3.30
C SER A 81 -16.98 15.18 4.10
N GLU A 82 -17.72 14.11 3.80
CA GLU A 82 -17.53 12.76 4.38
C GLU A 82 -16.32 11.99 3.81
N TYR A 83 -15.62 12.55 2.82
CA TYR A 83 -14.56 11.89 2.07
C TYR A 83 -13.17 12.37 2.51
N THR A 84 -12.24 11.43 2.65
CA THR A 84 -10.84 11.71 3.00
C THR A 84 -9.91 10.98 2.05
N TRP A 85 -8.98 11.72 1.44
CA TRP A 85 -7.89 11.13 0.67
C TRP A 85 -6.77 10.71 1.59
N ILE A 86 -6.30 9.48 1.45
CA ILE A 86 -5.20 8.92 2.22
C ILE A 86 -3.99 8.82 1.29
N LEU A 87 -2.86 9.44 1.65
CA LEU A 87 -1.71 9.57 0.77
C LEU A 87 -0.41 9.09 1.45
N ASP A 88 0.32 8.25 0.74
CA ASP A 88 1.74 8.00 1.01
C ASP A 88 2.53 8.38 -0.25
N PRO A 89 3.31 9.48 -0.23
CA PRO A 89 4.05 9.92 -1.40
C PRO A 89 5.16 8.95 -1.80
N ILE A 90 5.75 8.21 -0.85
CA ILE A 90 6.83 7.24 -1.09
C ILE A 90 6.78 6.12 -0.03
N ASP A 91 5.91 5.13 -0.20
CA ASP A 91 6.00 3.90 0.59
C ASP A 91 7.31 3.18 0.22
N GLY A 92 8.17 2.95 1.22
CA GLY A 92 9.52 2.44 1.00
C GLY A 92 10.59 3.52 0.82
N SER A 93 10.50 4.69 1.45
CA SER A 93 11.51 5.77 1.37
C SER A 93 12.95 5.29 1.63
N LYS A 94 13.16 4.28 2.48
CA LYS A 94 14.49 3.68 2.73
C LYS A 94 15.08 2.98 1.50
N HIS A 95 14.23 2.33 0.71
CA HIS A 95 14.58 1.69 -0.55
C HIS A 95 14.83 2.74 -1.62
N TYR A 96 13.96 3.74 -1.69
CA TYR A 96 14.13 4.87 -2.59
C TYR A 96 15.49 5.57 -2.39
N VAL A 97 15.86 5.96 -1.17
CA VAL A 97 17.15 6.61 -0.87
C VAL A 97 18.36 5.72 -1.22
N ARG A 98 18.21 4.40 -1.18
CA ARG A 98 19.28 3.43 -1.45
C ARG A 98 19.34 2.96 -2.91
N GLY A 99 18.48 3.47 -3.79
CA GLY A 99 18.43 3.04 -5.18
C GLY A 99 17.83 1.65 -5.39
N ILE A 100 17.08 1.12 -4.41
CA ILE A 100 16.39 -0.17 -4.50
C ILE A 100 15.03 0.06 -5.16
N PRO A 101 14.67 -0.65 -6.26
CA PRO A 101 13.45 -0.40 -7.06
C PRO A 101 12.15 -0.94 -6.43
N MET A 102 12.06 -0.92 -5.09
CA MET A 102 10.93 -1.41 -4.32
C MET A 102 10.37 -0.29 -3.45
N PHE A 103 9.68 0.64 -4.10
CA PHE A 103 8.95 1.76 -3.48
C PHE A 103 7.75 2.12 -4.35
N SER A 104 6.77 2.82 -3.79
CA SER A 104 5.55 3.16 -4.51
C SER A 104 4.85 4.41 -3.99
N ILE A 105 4.02 5.02 -4.84
CA ILE A 105 3.08 6.07 -4.47
C ILE A 105 1.74 5.41 -4.14
N SER A 106 1.23 5.59 -2.91
CA SER A 106 -0.05 5.06 -2.45
C SER A 106 -1.09 6.18 -2.39
N ILE A 107 -2.26 5.95 -2.98
CA ILE A 107 -3.40 6.88 -2.95
C ILE A 107 -4.65 6.07 -2.64
N ALA A 108 -5.41 6.46 -1.62
CA ALA A 108 -6.73 5.91 -1.36
C ALA A 108 -7.76 7.01 -1.13
N LEU A 109 -9.03 6.68 -1.37
CA LEU A 109 -10.16 7.52 -1.01
C LEU A 109 -11.05 6.75 -0.04
N LYS A 110 -11.29 7.33 1.13
CA LYS A 110 -12.18 6.79 2.15
C LYS A 110 -13.46 7.61 2.30
N ARG A 111 -14.52 6.95 2.74
CA ARG A 111 -15.75 7.54 3.29
C ARG A 111 -15.98 6.95 4.67
N GLY A 112 -15.71 7.72 5.72
CA GLY A 112 -15.55 7.17 7.07
C GLY A 112 -14.48 6.08 7.10
N ASP A 113 -14.83 4.88 7.57
CA ASP A 113 -13.89 3.74 7.61
C ASP A 113 -13.80 2.95 6.29
N GLU A 114 -14.72 3.16 5.34
CA GLU A 114 -14.80 2.41 4.09
C GLU A 114 -13.85 2.99 3.02
N THR A 115 -12.94 2.18 2.51
CA THR A 115 -12.12 2.54 1.35
C THR A 115 -12.89 2.32 0.05
N LEU A 116 -13.11 3.38 -0.73
CA LEU A 116 -13.87 3.37 -1.98
C LEU A 116 -12.98 3.18 -3.22
N PHE A 117 -11.76 3.72 -3.16
CA PHE A 117 -10.76 3.65 -4.22
C PHE A 117 -9.37 3.47 -3.60
N GLY A 118 -8.51 2.73 -4.28
CA GLY A 118 -7.11 2.54 -3.92
C GLY A 118 -6.24 2.44 -5.17
N LEU A 119 -5.09 3.08 -5.15
CA LEU A 119 -4.06 3.02 -6.18
C LEU A 119 -2.70 2.88 -5.51
N ASN A 120 -1.86 2.03 -6.09
CA ASN A 120 -0.47 1.92 -5.72
C ASN A 120 0.38 1.86 -6.98
N PHE A 121 1.36 2.74 -7.11
CA PHE A 121 2.17 2.84 -8.32
C PHE A 121 3.66 2.74 -7.99
N ASN A 122 4.32 1.69 -8.46
CA ASN A 122 5.78 1.59 -8.43
C ASN A 122 6.33 2.17 -9.74
N PRO A 123 6.94 3.37 -9.73
CA PRO A 123 7.45 3.99 -10.93
C PRO A 123 8.71 3.28 -11.46
N ALA A 124 9.50 2.62 -10.61
CA ALA A 124 10.70 1.89 -11.06
C ALA A 124 10.34 0.66 -11.88
N THR A 125 9.27 -0.06 -11.53
CA THR A 125 8.80 -1.24 -12.28
C THR A 125 7.70 -0.93 -13.29
N GLN A 126 7.12 0.27 -13.25
CA GLN A 126 5.94 0.68 -14.01
C GLN A 126 4.69 -0.15 -13.71
N GLU A 127 4.65 -0.84 -12.57
CA GLU A 127 3.45 -1.55 -12.11
C GLU A 127 2.48 -0.55 -11.45
N LEU A 128 1.33 -0.31 -12.08
CA LEU A 128 0.24 0.50 -11.53
C LEU A 128 -0.93 -0.39 -11.14
N PHE A 129 -1.12 -0.56 -9.83
CA PHE A 129 -2.24 -1.28 -9.26
C PHE A 129 -3.36 -0.32 -8.88
N TYR A 130 -4.61 -0.68 -9.13
CA TYR A 130 -5.75 0.07 -8.61
C TYR A 130 -6.96 -0.82 -8.34
N ALA A 131 -7.86 -0.35 -7.47
CA ALA A 131 -9.12 -1.00 -7.17
C ALA A 131 -10.21 0.04 -6.93
N VAL A 132 -11.44 -0.31 -7.32
CA VAL A 132 -12.66 0.45 -7.02
C VAL A 132 -13.60 -0.50 -6.30
N LYS A 133 -14.18 -0.06 -5.18
CA LYS A 133 -15.07 -0.90 -4.36
C LYS A 133 -16.20 -1.49 -5.19
N GLY A 134 -16.36 -2.81 -5.13
CA GLY A 134 -17.36 -3.58 -5.86
C GLY A 134 -17.12 -3.71 -7.37
N ARG A 135 -15.95 -3.31 -7.88
CA ARG A 135 -15.63 -3.31 -9.32
C ARG A 135 -14.36 -4.09 -9.67
N GLY A 136 -13.71 -4.70 -8.69
CA GLY A 136 -12.49 -5.46 -8.87
C GLY A 136 -11.22 -4.62 -8.72
N ALA A 137 -10.10 -5.35 -8.70
CA ALA A 137 -8.75 -4.79 -8.69
C ALA A 137 -8.04 -5.10 -10.02
N TYR A 138 -7.12 -4.24 -10.42
CA TYR A 138 -6.48 -4.26 -11.74
C TYR A 138 -5.01 -3.88 -11.64
N LEU A 139 -4.20 -4.45 -12.53
CA LEU A 139 -2.83 -4.04 -12.83
C LEU A 139 -2.79 -3.46 -14.24
N SER A 140 -2.13 -2.32 -14.39
CA SER A 140 -1.92 -1.60 -15.64
C SER A 140 -0.46 -1.24 -15.80
N ASP A 141 -0.03 -0.95 -17.04
CA ASP A 141 1.25 -0.27 -17.29
C ASP A 141 1.15 1.20 -16.81
N GLY A 142 2.15 1.62 -16.04
CA GLY A 142 2.34 2.99 -15.57
C GLY A 142 2.69 4.00 -16.67
N LYS A 143 3.05 3.56 -17.88
CA LYS A 143 3.39 4.46 -18.99
C LYS A 143 2.20 5.31 -19.44
N GLN A 144 2.47 6.57 -19.80
CA GLN A 144 1.50 7.38 -20.53
C GLN A 144 1.27 6.80 -21.93
N GLU A 145 -0.01 6.72 -22.33
CA GLU A 145 -0.35 6.46 -23.73
C GLU A 145 0.05 7.67 -24.59
N PRO A 146 0.46 7.47 -25.86
CA PRO A 146 0.75 8.57 -26.78
C PRO A 146 -0.45 9.49 -26.93
N ALA A 147 -0.19 10.80 -27.06
CA ALA A 147 -1.24 11.79 -27.33
C ALA A 147 -2.02 11.40 -28.60
N GLY A 148 -3.32 11.11 -28.46
CA GLY A 148 -4.21 10.69 -29.54
C GLY A 148 -4.87 9.31 -29.37
N ALA A 149 -4.55 8.55 -28.32
CA ALA A 149 -5.30 7.33 -27.99
C ALA A 149 -6.74 7.67 -27.55
N GLN A 150 -7.73 7.06 -28.20
CA GLN A 150 -9.17 7.30 -27.97
C GLN A 150 -9.69 6.77 -26.60
N SER A 151 -8.81 6.27 -25.73
CA SER A 151 -9.15 5.84 -24.38
C SER A 151 -7.98 6.09 -23.42
N PRO A 152 -8.20 6.73 -22.25
CA PRO A 152 -7.17 6.99 -21.26
C PRO A 152 -6.72 5.76 -20.46
N VAL A 153 -7.28 4.58 -20.75
CA VAL A 153 -6.95 3.32 -20.08
C VAL A 153 -5.92 2.55 -20.91
N SER A 154 -4.78 2.25 -20.28
CA SER A 154 -3.64 1.54 -20.88
C SER A 154 -4.05 0.26 -21.64
N ARG A 155 -3.37 -0.01 -22.77
CA ARG A 155 -3.56 -1.21 -23.61
C ARG A 155 -3.45 -2.57 -22.89
N CYS A 156 -2.85 -2.64 -21.70
CA CYS A 156 -2.68 -3.87 -20.93
C CYS A 156 -3.21 -3.71 -19.49
N THR A 157 -4.53 -3.63 -19.33
CA THR A 157 -5.16 -3.70 -18.00
C THR A 157 -5.56 -5.14 -17.70
N GLN A 158 -4.90 -5.77 -16.73
CA GLN A 158 -5.20 -7.12 -16.26
C GLN A 158 -6.03 -7.06 -14.97
N ARG A 159 -7.15 -7.77 -14.91
CA ARG A 159 -7.89 -7.97 -13.65
C ARG A 159 -7.09 -8.86 -12.71
N LEU A 160 -6.91 -8.42 -11.47
CA LEU A 160 -6.20 -9.16 -10.44
C LEU A 160 -7.08 -10.28 -9.86
N LYS A 161 -6.40 -11.32 -9.38
CA LYS A 161 -6.99 -12.42 -8.64
C LYS A 161 -5.95 -12.99 -7.70
N VAL A 162 -6.34 -13.20 -6.43
CA VAL A 162 -5.48 -13.85 -5.45
C VAL A 162 -5.15 -15.29 -5.87
N SER A 163 -4.06 -15.84 -5.32
CA SER A 163 -3.61 -17.20 -5.60
C SER A 163 -4.66 -18.27 -5.27
N GLU A 164 -4.67 -19.37 -6.03
CA GLU A 164 -5.53 -20.53 -5.78
C GLU A 164 -4.90 -21.56 -4.82
N ARG A 165 -3.65 -21.37 -4.37
CA ARG A 165 -2.98 -22.30 -3.45
C ARG A 165 -3.74 -22.41 -2.12
N THR A 166 -3.84 -23.63 -1.60
CA THR A 166 -4.65 -23.96 -0.41
C THR A 166 -3.83 -24.28 0.83
N ARG A 167 -2.53 -24.57 0.68
CA ARG A 167 -1.67 -25.07 1.76
C ARG A 167 -0.60 -24.05 2.11
N LEU A 168 -0.52 -23.69 3.39
CA LEU A 168 0.46 -22.70 3.85
C LEU A 168 1.91 -23.17 3.61
N GLU A 169 2.18 -24.48 3.77
CA GLU A 169 3.51 -25.07 3.54
C GLU A 169 4.04 -24.90 2.11
N ASP A 170 3.15 -24.74 1.12
CA ASP A 170 3.49 -24.51 -0.28
C ASP A 170 3.52 -23.01 -0.64
N SER A 171 3.23 -22.14 0.34
CA SER A 171 2.93 -20.73 0.12
C SER A 171 4.12 -19.82 0.31
N PHE A 172 4.14 -18.73 -0.45
CA PHE A 172 5.06 -17.62 -0.23
C PHE A 172 4.35 -16.53 0.58
N VAL A 173 4.99 -16.12 1.67
CA VAL A 173 4.49 -15.09 2.59
C VAL A 173 5.36 -13.85 2.45
N TYR A 174 4.74 -12.73 2.12
CA TYR A 174 5.33 -11.41 2.24
C TYR A 174 5.26 -10.99 3.72
N ALA A 175 6.37 -10.54 4.30
CA ALA A 175 6.41 -10.04 5.67
C ALA A 175 7.04 -8.65 5.72
N GLU A 176 6.38 -7.72 6.42
CA GLU A 176 7.07 -6.53 6.95
C GLU A 176 7.77 -6.93 8.25
N LEU A 177 9.09 -6.77 8.28
CA LEU A 177 9.96 -7.30 9.33
C LEU A 177 10.21 -6.29 10.45
N LEU A 178 10.68 -6.82 11.57
CA LEU A 178 10.88 -6.11 12.85
C LEU A 178 11.75 -4.86 12.71
N LYS A 179 11.33 -3.78 13.39
CA LYS A 179 12.13 -2.58 13.65
C LYS A 179 12.95 -2.77 14.93
N SER A 180 14.20 -2.29 14.97
CA SER A 180 15.03 -2.38 16.18
C SER A 180 14.51 -1.50 17.33
N THR A 181 13.61 -0.57 17.01
CA THR A 181 12.98 0.36 17.95
C THR A 181 11.74 -0.21 18.64
N LEU A 182 11.33 -1.44 18.30
CA LEU A 182 10.17 -2.08 18.93
C LEU A 182 10.45 -2.34 20.43
N PRO A 183 9.45 -2.13 21.30
CA PRO A 183 9.52 -2.59 22.68
C PRO A 183 9.86 -4.08 22.76
N GLU A 184 10.69 -4.48 23.71
CA GLU A 184 11.21 -5.86 23.82
C GLU A 184 10.12 -6.94 23.77
N ALA A 185 9.00 -6.72 24.48
CA ALA A 185 7.88 -7.67 24.48
C ALA A 185 7.29 -7.89 23.07
N ILE A 186 7.12 -6.81 22.31
CA ILE A 186 6.62 -6.83 20.94
C ILE A 186 7.65 -7.49 20.03
N PHE A 187 8.92 -7.11 20.16
CA PHE A 187 10.02 -7.71 19.41
C PHE A 187 10.06 -9.24 19.59
N LEU A 188 9.98 -9.72 20.82
CA LEU A 188 10.01 -11.15 21.13
C LEU A 188 8.79 -11.89 20.55
N GLN A 189 7.61 -11.29 20.60
CA GLN A 189 6.42 -11.86 19.98
C GLN A 189 6.57 -11.94 18.46
N SER A 190 6.91 -10.83 17.81
CA SER A 190 7.11 -10.76 16.35
C SER A 190 8.19 -11.72 15.88
N HIS A 191 9.25 -11.92 16.68
CA HIS A 191 10.30 -12.88 16.40
C HIS A 191 9.79 -14.33 16.47
N ARG A 192 8.95 -14.67 17.46
CA ARG A 192 8.32 -16.00 17.54
C ARG A 192 7.39 -16.26 16.36
N GLN A 193 6.59 -15.26 15.98
CA GLN A 193 5.73 -15.31 14.80
C GLN A 193 6.53 -15.53 13.52
N LEU A 194 7.64 -14.80 13.34
CA LEU A 194 8.55 -15.01 12.21
C LEU A 194 9.12 -16.43 12.18
N GLY A 195 9.56 -16.95 13.33
CA GLY A 195 10.03 -18.33 13.46
C GLY A 195 8.95 -19.38 13.18
N ALA A 196 7.69 -19.09 13.51
CA ALA A 196 6.57 -19.95 13.15
C ALA A 196 6.31 -19.96 11.64
N LEU A 197 6.36 -18.80 10.97
CA LEU A 197 6.24 -18.69 9.52
C LEU A 197 7.34 -19.49 8.81
N PHE A 198 8.61 -19.32 9.20
CA PHE A 198 9.72 -20.08 8.60
C PHE A 198 9.56 -21.61 8.69
N ARG A 199 8.83 -22.11 9.70
CA ARG A 199 8.57 -23.54 9.86
C ARG A 199 7.31 -24.03 9.15
N ARG A 200 6.36 -23.13 8.84
CA ARG A 200 5.02 -23.49 8.35
C ARG A 200 4.76 -23.10 6.91
N CYS A 201 5.56 -22.24 6.29
CA CYS A 201 5.41 -21.86 4.89
C CYS A 201 6.65 -22.16 4.04
N ALA A 202 6.46 -22.22 2.71
CA ALA A 202 7.56 -22.54 1.80
C ALA A 202 8.65 -21.48 1.90
N ARG A 203 8.29 -20.20 1.82
CA ARG A 203 9.24 -19.08 1.87
C ARG A 203 8.60 -17.85 2.50
N VAL A 204 9.39 -17.15 3.31
CA VAL A 204 9.12 -15.76 3.73
C VAL A 204 9.98 -14.82 2.88
N ARG A 205 9.43 -13.69 2.47
CA ARG A 205 10.12 -12.61 1.76
C ARG A 205 9.77 -11.27 2.40
N ALA A 206 10.70 -10.33 2.33
CA ALA A 206 10.49 -8.96 2.77
C ALA A 206 11.08 -8.02 1.73
N PHE A 207 10.30 -7.03 1.28
CA PHE A 207 10.72 -6.06 0.27
C PHE A 207 10.47 -4.60 0.69
N GLY A 208 10.26 -4.35 1.99
CA GLY A 208 10.32 -3.01 2.58
C GLY A 208 9.30 -1.99 2.08
N SER A 209 8.16 -2.47 1.56
CA SER A 209 6.99 -1.67 1.17
C SER A 209 5.72 -2.47 1.45
N GLY A 210 4.99 -2.05 2.48
CA GLY A 210 3.77 -2.73 2.91
C GLY A 210 2.67 -2.68 1.85
N SER A 211 2.56 -1.54 1.16
CA SER A 211 1.58 -1.32 0.11
C SER A 211 1.83 -2.25 -1.09
N LEU A 212 3.08 -2.40 -1.54
CA LEU A 212 3.42 -3.35 -2.62
C LEU A 212 3.24 -4.80 -2.20
N GLY A 213 3.53 -5.14 -0.94
CA GLY A 213 3.28 -6.48 -0.40
C GLY A 213 1.82 -6.89 -0.56
N LEU A 214 0.89 -6.01 -0.20
CA LEU A 214 -0.56 -6.23 -0.39
C LEU A 214 -0.94 -6.32 -1.87
N CYS A 215 -0.40 -5.45 -2.73
CA CYS A 215 -0.62 -5.53 -4.19
C CYS A 215 -0.16 -6.88 -4.77
N TYR A 216 0.95 -7.41 -4.27
CA TYR A 216 1.48 -8.70 -4.73
C TYR A 216 0.69 -9.90 -4.21
N VAL A 217 0.02 -9.77 -3.06
CA VAL A 217 -1.03 -10.73 -2.65
C VAL A 217 -2.24 -10.64 -3.59
N ALA A 218 -2.72 -9.43 -3.87
CA ALA A 218 -3.86 -9.20 -4.75
C ALA A 218 -3.64 -9.78 -6.16
N LYS A 219 -2.41 -9.69 -6.70
CA LYS A 219 -2.03 -10.29 -8.00
C LYS A 219 -1.74 -11.80 -7.96
N GLY A 220 -1.82 -12.43 -6.78
CA GLY A 220 -1.58 -13.85 -6.57
C GLY A 220 -0.10 -14.28 -6.64
N ALA A 221 0.83 -13.33 -6.56
CA ALA A 221 2.26 -13.62 -6.52
C ALA A 221 2.72 -14.12 -5.14
N PHE A 222 2.03 -13.69 -4.08
CA PHE A 222 2.15 -14.20 -2.72
C PHE A 222 0.77 -14.70 -2.27
N GLU A 223 0.74 -15.75 -1.45
CA GLU A 223 -0.50 -16.22 -0.85
C GLU A 223 -0.90 -15.38 0.35
N ALA A 224 0.06 -14.70 0.99
CA ALA A 224 -0.20 -13.89 2.16
C ALA A 224 0.79 -12.73 2.36
N TYR A 225 0.31 -11.74 3.11
CA TYR A 225 1.05 -10.62 3.67
C TYR A 225 0.86 -10.61 5.19
N VAL A 226 1.92 -10.33 5.94
CA VAL A 226 1.87 -10.13 7.40
C VAL A 226 2.71 -8.91 7.78
N ASP A 227 2.11 -7.94 8.45
CA ASP A 227 2.86 -6.94 9.22
C ASP A 227 3.26 -7.56 10.56
N LEU A 228 4.55 -7.84 10.75
CA LEU A 228 5.07 -8.35 12.02
C LEU A 228 5.51 -7.23 12.97
N CYS A 229 5.58 -5.97 12.55
CA CYS A 229 5.90 -4.86 13.44
C CYS A 229 4.69 -4.37 14.22
N GLY A 230 3.49 -4.50 13.64
CA GLY A 230 2.28 -3.96 14.21
C GLY A 230 2.22 -2.43 14.19
N THR A 231 3.05 -1.79 13.35
CA THR A 231 3.24 -0.32 13.32
C THR A 231 2.67 0.34 12.08
N THR A 232 2.17 -0.47 11.15
CA THR A 232 1.65 0.00 9.87
C THR A 232 0.49 0.98 10.05
N LYS A 233 0.52 2.05 9.27
CA LYS A 233 -0.42 3.18 9.31
C LYS A 233 -1.47 3.02 8.22
N THR A 234 -2.48 3.89 8.26
CA THR A 234 -3.60 3.81 7.30
C THR A 234 -3.14 4.08 5.87
N TYR A 235 -2.21 5.03 5.67
CA TYR A 235 -1.66 5.38 4.37
C TYR A 235 -0.84 4.25 3.73
N ASP A 236 -0.15 3.45 4.54
CA ASP A 236 0.60 2.27 4.09
C ASP A 236 -0.30 1.17 3.47
N VAL A 237 -1.55 1.02 3.94
CA VAL A 237 -2.36 -0.19 3.65
C VAL A 237 -3.73 0.06 3.07
N ALA A 238 -4.31 1.25 3.17
CA ALA A 238 -5.69 1.49 2.76
C ALA A 238 -5.93 1.08 1.30
N ALA A 239 -5.02 1.46 0.40
CA ALA A 239 -5.09 1.09 -1.02
C ALA A 239 -4.89 -0.42 -1.23
N GLY A 240 -3.83 -0.99 -0.64
CA GLY A 240 -3.50 -2.41 -0.79
C GLY A 240 -4.57 -3.36 -0.23
N CYS A 241 -5.16 -3.02 0.92
CA CYS A 241 -6.26 -3.78 1.53
C CYS A 241 -7.46 -3.88 0.59
N LEU A 242 -7.90 -2.74 0.03
CA LEU A 242 -8.99 -2.74 -0.94
C LEU A 242 -8.67 -3.63 -2.15
N MET A 243 -7.44 -3.57 -2.65
CA MET A 243 -7.03 -4.42 -3.79
C MET A 243 -7.12 -5.91 -3.46
N VAL A 244 -6.68 -6.32 -2.27
CA VAL A 244 -6.78 -7.73 -1.84
C VAL A 244 -8.24 -8.16 -1.75
N GLU A 245 -9.11 -7.37 -1.13
CA GLU A 245 -10.55 -7.67 -1.04
C GLU A 245 -11.19 -7.80 -2.42
N GLU A 246 -10.96 -6.83 -3.30
CA GLU A 246 -11.51 -6.80 -4.66
C GLU A 246 -10.93 -7.88 -5.59
N ALA A 247 -9.75 -8.42 -5.26
CA ALA A 247 -9.15 -9.58 -5.92
C ALA A 247 -9.65 -10.93 -5.36
N GLY A 248 -10.54 -10.92 -4.35
CA GLY A 248 -11.14 -12.11 -3.73
C GLY A 248 -10.37 -12.65 -2.52
N GLY A 249 -9.45 -11.86 -1.96
CA GLY A 249 -8.72 -12.19 -0.74
C GLY A 249 -9.46 -11.85 0.54
N GLN A 250 -8.73 -11.93 1.65
CA GLN A 250 -9.24 -11.64 2.99
C GLN A 250 -8.20 -10.84 3.78
N ILE A 251 -8.67 -9.81 4.49
CA ILE A 251 -7.90 -9.02 5.45
C ILE A 251 -8.37 -9.35 6.87
N THR A 252 -7.42 -9.44 7.81
CA THR A 252 -7.70 -9.48 9.25
C THR A 252 -6.75 -8.53 9.95
N GLU A 253 -7.32 -7.64 10.78
CA GLU A 253 -6.56 -6.82 11.71
C GLU A 253 -6.56 -7.52 13.08
N LEU A 254 -5.38 -7.71 13.66
CA LEU A 254 -5.18 -8.30 14.97
C LEU A 254 -4.77 -7.18 15.93
N ARG A 255 -5.62 -6.95 16.93
CA ARG A 255 -5.36 -6.02 18.02
C ARG A 255 -5.20 -6.81 19.30
N GLU A 256 -4.12 -6.52 20.03
CA GLU A 256 -3.87 -7.14 21.32
C GLU A 256 -4.02 -6.09 22.41
N SER A 257 -4.88 -6.36 23.38
CA SER A 257 -5.11 -5.46 24.52
C SER A 257 -3.83 -5.19 25.31
N SER A 258 -2.90 -6.14 25.30
CA SER A 258 -1.59 -6.04 25.95
C SER A 258 -0.63 -5.05 25.27
N PHE A 259 -0.90 -4.67 24.01
CA PHE A 259 -0.05 -3.78 23.21
C PHE A 259 -0.86 -2.61 22.64
N PRO A 260 -1.30 -1.67 23.49
CA PRO A 260 -2.08 -0.52 23.03
C PRO A 260 -1.29 0.30 22.01
N GLY A 261 -1.95 0.67 20.91
CA GLY A 261 -1.34 1.44 19.82
C GLY A 261 -0.66 0.59 18.74
N TYR A 262 -0.55 -0.72 18.94
CA TYR A 262 -0.04 -1.65 17.92
C TYR A 262 -1.20 -2.45 17.31
N LYS A 263 -1.12 -2.64 15.99
CA LYS A 263 -2.09 -3.39 15.20
C LYS A 263 -1.37 -4.20 14.14
N TRP A 264 -1.49 -5.51 14.19
CA TRP A 264 -0.93 -6.37 13.14
C TRP A 264 -1.96 -6.51 12.04
N LEU A 265 -1.51 -6.40 10.80
CA LEU A 265 -2.34 -6.64 9.63
C LEU A 265 -1.90 -7.94 8.98
N MET A 266 -2.86 -8.82 8.68
CA MET A 266 -2.62 -9.94 7.79
C MET A 266 -3.59 -9.90 6.62
N ALA A 267 -3.08 -10.23 5.45
CA ALA A 267 -3.85 -10.41 4.23
C ALA A 267 -3.55 -11.77 3.63
N SER A 268 -4.52 -12.42 2.98
CA SER A 268 -4.23 -13.63 2.23
C SER A 268 -5.25 -13.91 1.14
N ASN A 269 -5.00 -14.96 0.36
CA ASN A 269 -5.90 -15.49 -0.65
C ASN A 269 -7.18 -16.18 -0.11
N LYS A 270 -7.56 -15.93 1.15
CA LYS A 270 -8.65 -16.57 1.91
C LYS A 270 -8.44 -18.06 2.24
N LYS A 271 -7.87 -18.84 1.32
CA LYS A 271 -7.68 -20.29 1.46
C LYS A 271 -6.64 -20.66 2.52
N VAL A 272 -5.52 -19.94 2.56
CA VAL A 272 -4.47 -20.15 3.59
C VAL A 272 -4.71 -19.33 4.86
N HIS A 273 -5.74 -18.47 4.88
CA HIS A 273 -5.99 -17.54 5.99
C HIS A 273 -6.11 -18.22 7.36
N PRO A 274 -6.85 -19.34 7.51
CA PRO A 274 -6.97 -20.01 8.81
C PRO A 274 -5.64 -20.59 9.31
N GLN A 275 -4.87 -21.23 8.42
CA GLN A 275 -3.56 -21.80 8.73
C GLN A 275 -2.56 -20.71 9.14
N LEU A 276 -2.61 -19.57 8.46
CA LEU A 276 -1.76 -18.41 8.76
C LEU A 276 -2.12 -17.81 10.13
N LEU A 277 -3.41 -17.64 10.41
CA LEU A 277 -3.88 -17.13 11.70
C LEU A 277 -3.46 -18.06 12.86
N GLU A 278 -3.56 -19.37 12.66
CA GLU A 278 -3.10 -20.36 13.63
C GLU A 278 -1.58 -20.30 13.84
N ALA A 279 -0.80 -20.09 12.76
CA ALA A 279 0.65 -19.91 12.83
C ALA A 279 1.07 -18.70 13.66
N LEU A 280 0.33 -17.61 13.59
CA LEU A 280 0.65 -16.36 14.28
C LEU A 280 0.13 -16.29 15.71
N LYS A 281 -0.96 -17.02 16.04
CA LYS A 281 -1.52 -17.08 17.41
C LYS A 281 -0.90 -18.15 18.30
N GLY A 282 -0.41 -19.24 17.70
CA GLY A 282 0.18 -20.37 18.43
C GLY A 282 1.67 -20.22 18.76
N SER A 283 2.24 -19.04 18.54
CA SER A 283 3.68 -18.75 18.61
C SER A 283 4.06 -17.86 19.79
#